data_AF-W2N6T7-F1
#
_entry.id   AF-W2N6T7-F1
#
_cell.length_a   1.000
_cell.length_b   1.000
_cell.length_c   1.000
_cell.angle_alpha   90.00
_cell.angle_beta   90.00
_cell.angle_gamma   90.00
#
_symmetry.space_group_name_H-M   'P 1'
#
loop_
_entity.id
_entity.type
_entity.pdbx_description
1 polymer ?
#
loop_
_entity_poly.entity_id
_entity_poly.type
_entity_poly.pdbx_seq_one_letter_code
_entity_poly.pdbx_strand_id
1 'polypeptide(L)'
;MPSQPLLRKHSPAEKLRVLSAHRAGRADWLQVAENNGISRAVAYRIVASGRVEDLPRGGARSSVVKITEEARNKLEEYLNENCTFTLEAI
;
A
#
# COMPACT_ATOMS: atom_id res chain seq x y z
N MET A 1 13.30 23.54 -20.39
CA MET A 1 12.65 22.24 -20.12
C MET A 1 11.45 22.50 -19.24
N PRO A 2 10.20 22.28 -19.68
CA PRO A 2 9.07 22.41 -18.78
C PRO A 2 9.17 21.30 -17.73
N SER A 3 9.31 21.69 -16.48
CA SER A 3 9.28 20.78 -15.33
C SER A 3 7.96 20.03 -15.32
N GLN A 4 8.01 18.69 -15.44
CA GLN A 4 6.84 17.85 -15.24
C GLN A 4 6.17 18.24 -13.92
N PRO A 5 4.87 18.55 -13.90
CA PRO A 5 4.18 18.78 -12.65
C PRO A 5 4.31 17.50 -11.82
N LEU A 6 4.89 17.63 -10.63
CA LEU A 6 4.98 16.55 -9.66
C LEU A 6 3.57 15.95 -9.52
N LEU A 7 3.41 14.68 -9.89
CA LEU A 7 2.16 13.94 -9.75
C LEU A 7 1.74 14.00 -8.28
N ARG A 8 0.84 14.93 -7.95
CA ARG A 8 0.33 15.13 -6.61
C ARG A 8 -0.42 13.87 -6.20
N LYS A 9 -0.04 13.28 -5.07
CA LYS A 9 -0.81 12.18 -4.47
C LYS A 9 -2.14 12.75 -3.99
N HIS A 10 -3.24 12.11 -4.39
CA HIS A 10 -4.56 12.44 -3.86
C HIS A 10 -4.64 12.04 -2.40
N SER A 11 -5.00 13.00 -1.56
CA SER A 11 -5.24 12.80 -0.14
C SER A 11 -6.38 11.81 0.11
N PRO A 12 -6.39 11.13 1.27
CA PRO A 12 -7.52 10.32 1.70
C PRO A 12 -8.86 11.09 1.68
N ALA A 13 -8.85 12.37 2.09
CA ALA A 13 -10.06 13.18 2.08
C ALA A 13 -10.64 13.41 0.66
N GLU A 14 -9.79 13.64 -0.34
CA GLU A 14 -10.20 13.80 -1.74
C GLU A 14 -10.83 12.51 -2.28
N LYS A 15 -10.20 11.36 -2.01
CA LYS A 15 -10.73 10.04 -2.42
C LYS A 15 -12.04 9.70 -1.70
N LEU A 16 -12.14 10.04 -0.41
CA LEU A 16 -13.35 9.81 0.39
C LEU A 16 -14.55 10.59 -0.14
N ARG A 17 -14.36 11.83 -0.60
CA ARG A 17 -15.43 12.63 -1.22
C ARG A 17 -16.00 11.97 -2.48
N VAL A 18 -15.15 11.40 -3.32
CA VAL A 18 -15.58 10.67 -4.52
C VAL A 18 -16.34 9.41 -4.14
N LEU A 19 -15.80 8.64 -3.18
CA LEU A 19 -16.41 7.40 -2.72
C LEU A 19 -17.76 7.62 -2.03
N SER A 20 -17.88 8.67 -1.22
CA SER A 20 -19.14 9.02 -0.54
C SER A 20 -20.19 9.52 -1.53
N ALA A 21 -19.82 10.33 -2.52
CA ALA A 21 -20.73 10.78 -3.57
C ALA A 21 -21.27 9.59 -4.39
N HIS A 22 -20.40 8.64 -4.75
CA HIS A 22 -20.82 7.42 -5.44
C HIS A 22 -21.75 6.56 -4.57
N ARG A 23 -21.42 6.34 -3.28
CA ARG A 23 -22.26 5.59 -2.35
C ARG A 23 -23.63 6.24 -2.10
N ALA A 24 -23.70 7.57 -2.19
CA ALA A 24 -24.95 8.32 -2.11
C ALA A 24 -25.79 8.26 -3.41
N GLY A 25 -25.36 7.54 -4.44
CA GLY A 25 -26.07 7.40 -5.71
C GLY A 25 -26.13 8.69 -6.53
N ARG A 26 -25.25 9.65 -6.25
CA ARG A 26 -25.24 10.94 -6.96
C ARG A 26 -24.82 10.76 -8.41
N ALA A 27 -25.56 11.35 -9.34
CA ALA A 27 -25.23 11.31 -10.78
C ALA A 27 -23.93 12.09 -11.12
N ASP A 28 -23.56 13.08 -10.30
CA ASP A 28 -22.44 13.99 -10.54
C ASP A 28 -21.15 13.61 -9.79
N TRP A 29 -21.04 12.38 -9.28
CA TRP A 29 -19.86 11.93 -8.54
C TRP A 29 -18.54 12.00 -9.35
N LEU A 30 -18.60 11.95 -10.69
CA LEU A 30 -17.46 12.19 -11.57
C LEU A 30 -17.04 13.66 -11.61
N GLN A 31 -18.00 14.59 -11.52
CA GLN A 31 -17.70 16.02 -11.38
C GLN A 31 -17.03 16.30 -10.03
N VAL A 32 -17.45 15.59 -8.97
CA VAL A 32 -16.76 15.64 -7.67
C VAL A 32 -15.31 15.21 -7.82
N ALA A 33 -15.00 14.16 -8.60
CA ALA A 33 -13.63 13.73 -8.84
C ALA A 33 -12.80 14.80 -9.58
N GLU A 34 -13.35 15.36 -10.66
CA GLU A 34 -12.68 16.41 -11.46
C GLU A 34 -12.36 17.65 -10.61
N ASN A 35 -13.29 18.09 -9.78
CA ASN A 35 -13.10 19.23 -8.87
C ASN A 35 -12.01 18.97 -7.81
N ASN A 36 -11.68 17.69 -7.55
CA ASN A 36 -10.60 17.28 -6.66
C ASN A 36 -9.29 16.95 -7.41
N GLY A 37 -9.23 17.24 -8.72
CA GLY A 37 -8.11 16.91 -9.59
C GLY A 37 -7.91 15.41 -9.80
N ILE A 38 -8.90 14.58 -9.44
CA ILE A 38 -8.85 13.13 -9.59
C ILE A 38 -9.30 12.78 -11.01
N SER A 39 -8.41 12.15 -11.77
CA SER A 39 -8.75 11.66 -13.11
C SER A 39 -9.89 10.64 -13.06
N ARG A 40 -10.69 10.57 -14.13
CA ARG A 40 -11.79 9.62 -14.26
C ARG A 40 -11.36 8.16 -14.04
N ALA A 41 -10.19 7.77 -14.54
CA ALA A 41 -9.64 6.43 -14.35
C ALA A 41 -9.35 6.11 -12.87
N VAL A 42 -8.83 7.09 -12.12
CA VAL A 42 -8.59 6.95 -10.68
C VAL A 42 -9.91 6.93 -9.91
N ALA A 43 -10.89 7.76 -10.29
CA ALA A 43 -12.22 7.76 -9.69
C ALA A 43 -12.91 6.39 -9.77
N TYR A 44 -12.91 5.75 -10.95
CA TYR A 44 -13.41 4.39 -11.10
C TYR A 44 -12.65 3.38 -10.26
N ARG A 45 -11.31 3.51 -10.16
CA ARG A 45 -10.50 2.62 -9.32
C ARG A 45 -10.85 2.75 -7.84
N ILE A 46 -11.08 3.96 -7.34
CA ILE A 46 -11.51 4.24 -5.96
C ILE A 46 -12.86 3.57 -5.68
N VAL A 47 -13.82 3.73 -6.59
CA VAL A 47 -15.15 3.12 -6.46
C VAL A 47 -15.07 1.60 -6.48
N ALA A 48 -14.35 1.03 -7.44
CA ALA A 48 -14.21 -0.41 -7.59
C ALA A 48 -13.47 -1.06 -6.41
N SER A 49 -12.46 -0.39 -5.85
CA SER A 49 -11.76 -0.89 -4.67
C SER A 49 -12.57 -0.68 -3.38
N GLY A 50 -13.43 0.34 -3.34
CA GLY A 50 -14.18 0.76 -2.16
C GLY A 50 -13.31 1.31 -1.02
N ARG A 51 -12.03 1.61 -1.31
CA ARG A 51 -10.99 2.00 -0.35
C ARG A 51 -10.46 3.39 -0.63
N VAL A 52 -10.01 4.05 0.43
CA VAL A 52 -9.46 5.42 0.39
C VAL A 52 -7.94 5.39 0.60
N GLU A 53 -7.48 4.38 1.32
CA GLU A 53 -6.12 4.16 1.73
C GLU A 53 -5.24 3.75 0.54
N ASP A 54 -4.02 4.27 0.50
CA ASP A 54 -3.01 3.74 -0.41
C ASP A 54 -2.45 2.45 0.18
N LEU A 55 -2.60 1.35 -0.56
CA LEU A 55 -1.97 0.09 -0.17
C LEU A 55 -0.44 0.20 -0.32
N PRO A 56 0.32 -0.43 0.60
CA PRO A 56 1.75 -0.57 0.43
C PRO A 56 2.03 -1.28 -0.89
N ARG A 57 3.03 -0.78 -1.62
CA ARG A 57 3.48 -1.38 -2.88
C ARG A 57 4.70 -2.26 -2.61
N GLY A 58 4.75 -3.41 -3.26
CA GLY A 58 5.82 -4.38 -3.07
C GLY A 58 5.68 -5.14 -1.74
N GLY A 59 6.77 -5.79 -1.32
CA GLY A 59 6.82 -6.64 -0.13
C GLY A 59 7.18 -8.08 -0.46
N ALA A 60 7.73 -8.78 0.53
CA ALA A 60 8.04 -10.19 0.41
C ALA A 60 6.75 -11.02 0.47
N ARG A 61 6.63 -11.99 -0.45
CA ARG A 61 5.57 -12.99 -0.38
C ARG A 61 6.00 -14.06 0.60
N SER A 62 5.12 -14.46 1.52
CA SER A 62 5.40 -15.51 2.51
C SER A 62 5.90 -16.81 1.87
N SER A 63 5.39 -17.16 0.69
CA SER A 63 5.83 -18.34 -0.07
C SER A 63 7.26 -18.27 -0.63
N VAL A 64 7.88 -17.09 -0.61
CA VAL A 64 9.25 -16.85 -1.11
C VAL A 64 10.22 -16.49 0.03
N VAL A 65 9.70 -16.26 1.24
CA VAL A 65 10.52 -15.96 2.41
C VAL A 65 11.29 -17.22 2.81
N LYS A 66 12.63 -17.16 2.75
CA LYS A 66 13.52 -18.29 3.07
C LYS A 66 13.70 -18.51 4.57
N ILE A 67 13.63 -17.44 5.36
CA ILE A 67 13.82 -17.47 6.82
C ILE A 67 12.55 -16.91 7.45
N THR A 68 11.82 -17.76 8.16
CA THR A 68 10.66 -17.33 8.95
C THR A 68 11.12 -16.60 10.20
N GLU A 69 10.21 -15.83 10.82
CA GLU A 69 10.52 -15.17 12.09
C GLU A 69 10.91 -16.17 13.19
N GLU A 70 10.26 -17.34 13.19
CA GLU A 70 10.60 -18.44 14.10
C GLU A 70 12.02 -18.97 13.87
N ALA A 71 12.39 -19.22 12.60
CA ALA A 71 13.73 -19.67 12.26
C ALA A 71 14.78 -18.62 12.64
N ARG A 72 14.48 -17.33 12.42
CA ARG A 72 15.34 -16.23 12.84
C ARG A 72 15.51 -16.20 14.36
N ASN A 73 14.43 -16.28 15.13
CA ASN A 73 14.48 -16.26 16.59
C ASN A 73 15.31 -17.43 17.13
N LYS A 74 15.19 -18.62 16.52
CA LYS A 74 15.99 -19.78 16.90
C LYS A 74 17.48 -19.56 16.60
N LEU A 75 17.81 -18.96 15.45
CA LEU A 75 19.19 -18.57 15.13
C LEU A 75 19.74 -17.54 16.14
N GLU A 76 18.93 -16.57 16.55
CA GLU A 76 19.32 -15.57 17.55
C GLU A 76 19.54 -16.22 18.94
N GLU A 77 18.74 -17.22 19.33
CA GLU A 77 18.95 -18.01 20.56
C GLU A 77 20.28 -18.76 20.53
N TYR A 78 20.58 -19.49 19.45
CA TYR A 78 21.84 -20.22 19.32
C TYR A 78 23.07 -19.30 19.42
N LEU A 79 23.01 -18.12 18.80
CA LEU A 79 24.09 -17.14 18.86
C LEU A 79 24.25 -16.51 20.25
N ASN A 80 23.15 -16.34 20.99
CA ASN A 80 23.18 -15.83 22.36
C ASN A 80 23.71 -16.87 23.35
N GLU A 81 23.40 -18.15 23.14
CA GLU A 81 23.95 -19.25 23.93
C GLU A 81 25.45 -19.41 23.68
N ASN A 82 25.87 -19.38 22.41
CA ASN A 82 27.28 -19.45 22.05
C ASN A 82 27.57 -18.69 20.75
N CYS A 83 28.24 -17.55 20.88
CA CYS A 83 28.58 -16.67 19.76
C CYS A 83 29.67 -17.23 18.81
N THR A 84 30.22 -18.42 19.09
CA THR A 84 31.18 -19.11 18.23
C THR A 84 30.53 -20.10 17.26
N PHE A 85 29.23 -20.35 17.37
CA PHE A 85 28.52 -21.20 16.42
C PHE A 85 28.55 -20.61 15.00
N THR A 86 28.75 -21.49 14.03
CA THR A 86 28.69 -21.19 12.61
C THR A 86 27.40 -21.73 12.02
N LEU A 87 27.02 -21.28 10.82
CA LEU A 87 25.84 -21.81 10.13
C LEU A 87 25.94 -23.31 9.79
N GLU A 88 27.12 -23.92 9.84
CA GLU A 88 27.30 -25.37 9.67
C GLU A 88 27.01 -26.14 10.97
N ALA A 89 27.13 -25.47 12.11
CA ALA A 89 26.96 -26.06 13.44
C ALA A 89 25.52 -25.91 13.99
N ILE A 90 24.63 -25.26 13.24
CA ILE A 90 23.25 -24.93 13.61
C ILE A 90 22.27 -25.59 12.65
#